data_AF-A0A523ZLB6-F1
#
_entry.id   AF-A0A523ZLB6-F1
#
_cell.length_a   1.000
_cell.length_b   1.000
_cell.length_c   1.000
_cell.angle_alpha   90.00
_cell.angle_beta   90.00
_cell.angle_gamma   90.00
#
_symmetry.space_group_name_H-M   'P 1'
#
loop_
_entity.id
_entity.type
_entity.pdbx_description
1 polymer ?
#
loop_
_entity_poly.entity_id
_entity_poly.type
_entity_poly.pdbx_seq_one_letter_code
_entity_poly.pdbx_strand_id
1 'polypeptide(L)'
;MRLLADLVVKFRWMIIPFFILTSVFFASRIPKAEIESEMKSMLPSHLESRINTEMIDELFGGTEMLMVIIKTDDVLNPKTLERTKNMSRQLKRIKGVCNE
;
A
#
# COMPACT_ATOMS: atom_id res chain seq x y z
N MET A 1 44.85 -9.94 12.81
CA MET A 1 43.93 -10.34 11.71
C MET A 1 43.95 -11.84 11.34
N ARG A 2 44.90 -12.67 11.83
CA ARG A 2 44.90 -14.13 11.53
C ARG A 2 44.10 -14.98 12.55
N LEU A 3 44.06 -14.55 13.82
CA LEU A 3 43.36 -15.27 14.89
C LEU A 3 41.85 -15.48 14.65
N LEU A 4 41.16 -14.49 14.06
CA LEU A 4 39.74 -14.61 13.72
C LEU A 4 39.51 -15.59 12.57
N ALA A 5 40.38 -15.60 11.57
CA ALA A 5 40.30 -16.52 10.44
C ALA A 5 40.54 -17.97 10.89
N ASP A 6 41.54 -18.19 11.76
CA ASP A 6 41.87 -19.52 12.28
C ASP A 6 40.75 -20.07 13.19
N LEU A 7 40.10 -19.22 13.98
CA LEU A 7 38.94 -19.58 14.80
C LEU A 7 37.74 -20.00 13.94
N VAL A 8 37.48 -19.25 12.86
CA VAL A 8 36.39 -19.53 11.91
C VAL A 8 36.65 -20.84 11.17
N VAL A 9 37.89 -21.11 10.75
CA VAL A 9 38.24 -22.36 10.07
C VAL A 9 38.17 -23.56 11.02
N LYS A 10 38.52 -23.39 12.30
CA LYS A 10 38.46 -24.46 13.31
C LYS A 10 37.01 -24.85 13.67
N PHE A 11 36.10 -23.88 13.72
CA PHE A 11 34.67 -24.08 14.03
C PHE A 11 33.76 -24.04 12.80
N ARG A 12 34.29 -24.25 11.60
CA ARG A 12 33.56 -24.13 10.32
C ARG A 12 32.23 -24.90 10.29
N TRP A 13 32.18 -26.07 10.92
CA TRP A 13 30.99 -26.91 10.97
C TRP A 13 29.88 -26.29 11.83
N MET A 14 30.19 -25.49 12.85
CA MET A 14 29.18 -24.79 13.66
C MET A 14 28.78 -23.44 13.05
N ILE A 15 29.71 -22.76 12.37
CA ILE A 15 29.48 -21.41 11.83
C ILE A 15 28.56 -21.43 10.61
N ILE A 16 28.73 -22.41 9.72
CA ILE A 16 27.90 -22.56 8.52
C ILE A 16 26.39 -22.72 8.88
N PRO A 17 25.98 -23.68 9.73
CA PRO A 17 24.58 -23.82 10.09
C PRO A 17 24.07 -22.63 10.91
N PHE A 18 24.92 -22.00 11.73
CA PHE A 18 24.53 -20.78 12.44
C PHE A 18 24.14 -19.65 11.47
N PHE A 19 24.98 -19.35 10.48
CA PHE A 19 24.69 -18.33 9.47
C PHE A 19 23.46 -18.68 8.63
N ILE A 20 23.31 -19.94 8.23
CA ILE A 20 22.12 -20.40 7.50
C ILE A 20 20.87 -20.22 8.36
N LEU A 21 20.92 -20.60 9.64
CA LEU A 21 19.79 -20.46 10.56
C LEU A 21 19.42 -18.99 10.76
N THR A 22 20.41 -18.11 10.95
CA THR A 22 20.17 -16.67 11.09
C THR A 22 19.60 -16.08 9.79
N SER A 23 20.14 -16.44 8.64
CA SER A 23 19.66 -15.99 7.33
C SER A 23 18.22 -16.42 7.08
N VAL A 24 17.88 -17.69 7.34
CA VAL A 24 16.52 -18.21 7.22
C VAL A 24 15.58 -17.54 8.23
N PHE A 25 16.03 -17.27 9.45
CA PHE A 25 15.26 -16.56 10.46
C PHE A 25 14.86 -15.16 9.97
N PHE A 26 15.80 -14.38 9.44
CA PHE A 26 15.49 -13.06 8.87
C PHE A 26 14.63 -13.17 7.60
N ALA A 27 14.94 -14.10 6.70
CA ALA A 27 14.17 -14.33 5.49
C ALA A 27 12.70 -14.71 5.79
N SER A 28 12.46 -15.47 6.86
CA SER A 28 11.10 -15.84 7.31
C SER A 28 10.23 -14.65 7.73
N ARG A 29 10.85 -13.50 8.02
CA ARG A 29 10.16 -12.26 8.42
C ARG A 29 9.90 -11.31 7.26
N ILE A 30 10.53 -11.52 6.09
CA ILE A 30 10.29 -10.73 4.88
C ILE A 30 8.81 -10.76 4.45
N PRO A 31 8.08 -11.91 4.49
CA PRO A 31 6.66 -11.93 4.12
C PRO A 31 5.75 -11.14 5.08
N LYS A 32 6.24 -10.80 6.28
CA LYS A 32 5.52 -9.97 7.25
C LYS A 32 5.88 -8.48 7.14
N ALA A 33 6.74 -8.12 6.21
CA ALA A 33 7.03 -6.71 5.94
C ALA A 33 5.82 -6.10 5.22
N GLU A 34 5.16 -5.16 5.88
CA GLU A 34 4.08 -4.38 5.29
C GLU A 34 4.70 -3.27 4.44
N ILE A 35 4.30 -3.18 3.17
CA ILE A 35 4.71 -2.11 2.28
C ILE A 35 3.77 -0.94 2.56
N GLU A 36 4.26 0.02 3.35
CA GLU A 36 3.59 1.28 3.60
C GLU A 36 3.69 2.15 2.33
N SER A 37 2.64 2.13 1.48
CA SER A 37 2.62 2.82 0.18
C SER A 37 1.97 4.20 0.22
N GLU A 38 1.41 4.61 1.35
CA GLU A 38 0.71 5.89 1.44
C GLU A 38 1.71 7.05 1.62
N MET A 39 1.72 8.02 0.71
CA MET A 39 2.55 9.22 0.89
C MET A 39 2.22 9.98 2.19
N LYS A 40 0.98 9.87 2.70
CA LYS A 40 0.55 10.48 3.97
C LYS A 40 1.30 9.90 5.19
N SER A 41 1.69 8.62 5.16
CA SER A 41 2.40 7.98 6.28
C SER A 41 3.87 8.41 6.36
N MET A 42 4.42 8.96 5.28
CA MET A 42 5.76 9.57 5.27
C MET A 42 5.80 10.90 6.04
N LEU A 43 4.64 11.51 6.30
CA LEU A 43 4.56 12.72 7.11
C LEU A 43 4.52 12.36 8.60
N PRO A 44 5.30 13.05 9.46
CA PRO A 44 5.26 12.80 10.89
C PRO A 44 3.85 12.96 11.46
N SER A 45 3.42 11.99 12.26
CA SER A 45 2.07 11.94 12.86
C SER A 45 1.76 13.05 13.85
N HIS A 46 2.77 13.77 14.33
CA HIS A 46 2.64 14.87 15.28
C HIS A 46 2.45 16.25 14.61
N LEU A 47 2.41 16.32 13.28
CA LEU A 47 2.18 17.57 12.57
C LEU A 47 0.71 17.99 12.71
N GLU A 48 0.48 19.18 13.27
CA GLU A 48 -0.85 19.77 13.43
C GLU A 48 -1.62 19.85 12.09
N SER A 49 -0.91 20.12 11.00
CA SER A 49 -1.48 20.12 9.64
C SER A 49 -2.04 18.75 9.23
N ARG A 50 -1.41 17.64 9.63
CA ARG A 50 -1.86 16.28 9.32
C ARG A 50 -3.11 15.95 10.13
N ILE A 51 -3.10 16.26 11.43
CA ILE A 51 -4.24 16.06 12.33
C ILE A 51 -5.47 16.84 11.83
N ASN A 52 -5.30 18.11 11.48
CA ASN A 52 -6.40 18.93 10.97
C ASN A 52 -6.92 18.40 9.63
N THR A 53 -6.05 17.87 8.76
CA THR A 53 -6.45 17.28 7.49
C THR A 53 -7.23 15.98 7.69
N GLU A 54 -6.79 15.11 8.61
CA GLU A 54 -7.51 13.89 9.01
C GLU A 54 -8.89 14.22 9.60
N MET A 55 -8.99 15.26 10.43
CA MET A 55 -10.26 15.72 10.99
C MET A 55 -11.21 16.28 9.92
N ILE A 56 -10.69 17.01 8.92
CA ILE A 56 -11.48 17.48 7.77
C ILE A 56 -11.94 16.29 6.92
N ASP A 57 -11.06 15.33 6.64
CA ASP A 57 -11.39 14.12 5.88
C ASP A 57 -12.47 13.27 6.61
N GLU A 58 -12.44 13.19 7.95
CA GLU A 58 -13.44 12.47 8.75
C GLU A 58 -14.80 13.21 8.78
N LEU A 59 -14.79 14.54 8.96
CA LEU A 59 -16.01 15.34 9.10
C LEU A 59 -16.73 15.60 7.77
N PHE A 60 -15.99 15.79 6.69
CA PHE A 60 -16.55 16.21 5.39
C PHE A 60 -16.53 15.10 4.33
N GLY A 61 -15.98 13.92 4.65
CA GLY A 61 -15.74 12.86 3.69
C GLY A 61 -14.48 13.17 2.89
N GLY A 62 -13.49 12.28 2.97
CA GLY A 62 -12.13 12.51 2.49
C GLY A 62 -12.01 13.07 1.08
N THR A 63 -10.88 13.72 0.80
CA THR A 63 -10.61 14.40 -0.49
C THR A 63 -10.38 13.42 -1.68
N GLU A 64 -10.58 12.13 -1.49
CA GLU A 64 -10.29 11.12 -2.52
C GLU A 64 -11.37 11.12 -3.62
N MET A 65 -11.03 11.74 -4.76
CA MET A 65 -11.90 11.76 -5.93
C MET A 65 -11.65 10.53 -6.82
N LEU A 66 -12.69 9.74 -7.07
CA LEU A 66 -12.66 8.68 -8.08
C LEU A 66 -13.01 9.27 -9.47
N MET A 67 -12.01 9.38 -10.34
CA MET A 67 -12.21 9.81 -11.73
C MET A 67 -12.37 8.61 -12.67
N VAL A 68 -13.50 8.52 -13.37
CA VAL A 68 -13.76 7.47 -14.37
C VAL A 68 -13.76 8.07 -15.77
N ILE A 69 -12.86 7.58 -16.63
CA ILE A 69 -12.75 8.03 -18.03
C ILE A 69 -13.28 6.93 -18.95
N ILE A 70 -14.20 7.29 -19.84
CA ILE A 70 -14.78 6.37 -20.82
C ILE A 70 -14.25 6.74 -22.21
N LYS A 71 -13.52 5.80 -22.82
CA LYS A 71 -13.07 5.93 -24.21
C LYS A 71 -14.08 5.27 -25.14
N THR A 72 -14.52 6.01 -26.15
CA THR A 72 -15.45 5.55 -27.20
C THR A 72 -15.22 6.37 -28.47
N ASP A 73 -15.73 5.91 -29.60
CA ASP A 73 -15.65 6.63 -30.87
C ASP A 73 -16.60 7.84 -30.91
N ASP A 74 -17.78 7.71 -30.29
CA ASP A 74 -18.77 8.78 -30.15
C ASP A 74 -19.38 8.80 -28.73
N VAL A 75 -19.14 9.91 -28.03
CA VAL A 75 -19.60 10.15 -26.65
C VAL A 75 -21.09 10.48 -26.56
N LEU A 76 -21.69 10.98 -27.65
CA LEU A 76 -23.11 11.33 -27.74
C LEU A 76 -23.97 10.16 -28.22
N ASN A 77 -23.35 9.05 -28.63
CA ASN A 77 -24.07 7.86 -29.04
C ASN A 77 -25.00 7.37 -27.92
N PRO A 78 -26.29 7.12 -28.20
CA PRO A 78 -27.27 6.66 -27.20
C PRO A 78 -26.80 5.44 -26.40
N LYS A 79 -26.12 4.48 -27.04
CA LYS A 79 -25.59 3.28 -26.37
C LYS A 79 -24.47 3.62 -25.38
N THR A 80 -23.59 4.56 -25.72
CA THR A 80 -22.53 5.04 -24.82
C THR A 80 -23.15 5.71 -23.60
N LEU A 81 -24.11 6.63 -23.82
CA LEU A 81 -24.78 7.35 -22.74
C LEU A 81 -25.54 6.41 -21.80
N GLU A 82 -26.21 5.40 -22.33
CA GLU A 82 -26.89 4.38 -21.53
C GLU A 82 -25.90 3.58 -20.68
N ARG A 83 -24.76 3.17 -21.26
CA ARG A 83 -23.70 2.49 -20.53
C ARG A 83 -23.12 3.36 -19.40
N THR A 84 -22.81 4.62 -19.67
CA THR A 84 -22.32 5.58 -18.66
C THR A 84 -23.34 5.77 -17.53
N LYS A 85 -24.62 5.90 -17.87
CA LYS A 85 -25.72 6.03 -16.89
C LYS A 85 -25.86 4.78 -16.03
N ASN A 86 -25.76 3.59 -16.61
CA ASN A 86 -25.83 2.33 -15.88
C ASN A 86 -24.62 2.15 -14.97
N MET A 87 -23.41 2.48 -15.42
CA MET A 87 -22.20 2.49 -14.58
C MET A 87 -22.33 3.46 -13.41
N SER A 88 -22.77 4.69 -13.65
CA SER A 88 -23.01 5.68 -12.59
C SER A 88 -24.03 5.19 -11.56
N ARG A 89 -25.13 4.56 -12.00
CA ARG A 89 -26.13 3.96 -11.09
C ARG A 89 -25.58 2.81 -10.26
N GLN A 90 -24.72 1.97 -10.85
CA GLN A 90 -24.09 0.87 -10.13
C GLN A 90 -23.10 1.39 -9.09
N LEU A 91 -22.26 2.37 -9.44
CA LEU A 91 -21.30 3.00 -8.53
C LEU A 91 -21.99 3.64 -7.32
N LYS A 92 -23.10 4.35 -7.53
CA LYS A 92 -23.90 4.93 -6.43
C LYS A 92 -24.47 3.91 -5.44
N ARG A 93 -24.59 2.64 -5.83
CA ARG A 93 -25.10 1.55 -4.96
C ARG A 93 -23.98 0.86 -4.18
N ILE A 94 -22.73 1.14 -4.49
CA ILE A 94 -21.58 0.58 -3.76
C ILE A 94 -21.44 1.39 -2.46
N LYS A 95 -21.60 0.69 -1.33
CA LYS A 95 -21.39 1.26 0.00
C LYS A 95 -19.96 1.82 0.10
N GLY A 96 -19.81 3.08 0.47
CA GLY A 96 -18.51 3.76 0.59
C GLY A 96 -18.04 4.55 -0.64
N VAL A 97 -18.75 4.50 -1.78
CA VAL A 97 -18.41 5.32 -2.97
C VAL A 97 -19.25 6.60 -3.04
N CYS A 98 -20.51 6.51 -2.64
CA CYS A 98 -21.40 7.65 -2.45
C CYS A 98 -22.10 7.46 -1.11
N ASN A 99 -21.44 7.85 -0.01
CA ASN A 99 -22.14 8.03 1.25
C ASN A 99 -22.88 9.37 1.13
N GLU A 100 -24.21 9.31 1.08
CA GLU A 100 -25.07 10.44 1.48
C GLU A 100 -25.28 10.38 3.00
#